data_AF-C4NAQ5-F1
#
_entry.id   AF-C4NAQ5-F1
#
_cell.length_a   1.000
_cell.length_b   1.000
_cell.length_c   1.000
_cell.angle_alpha   90.00
_cell.angle_beta   90.00
_cell.angle_gamma   90.00
#
_symmetry.space_group_name_H-M   'P 1'
#
loop_
_entity.id
_entity.type
_entity.pdbx_description
1 polymer ?
#
loop_
_entity_poly.entity_id
_entity_poly.type
_entity_poly.pdbx_seq_one_letter_code
_entity_poly.pdbx_strand_id
1 'polypeptide(L)' 'MDHLSLLFLIICLMSVLHCSTAPTHPDCGPAGRCYTVNSHFGSFRQTRCVPCKRRRFD' A
#
# COMPACT_ATOMS: atom_id res chain seq x y z
N MET A 1 -7.84 -3.27 -33.92
CA MET A 1 -7.47 -2.57 -32.67
C MET A 1 -6.12 -1.94 -32.89
N ASP A 2 -6.04 -0.62 -32.88
CA ASP A 2 -4.78 0.09 -33.06
C ASP A 2 -3.80 -0.30 -31.94
N HIS A 3 -2.56 -0.58 -32.31
CA HIS A 3 -1.51 -1.03 -31.38
C HIS A 3 -1.36 -0.09 -30.16
N LEU A 4 -1.61 1.20 -30.36
CA LEU A 4 -1.60 2.24 -29.32
C LEU A 4 -2.65 1.98 -28.23
N SER A 5 -3.87 1.61 -28.64
CA SER A 5 -4.99 1.35 -27.73
C SER A 5 -4.74 0.11 -26.87
N LEU A 6 -4.12 -0.91 -27.45
CA LEU A 6 -3.75 -2.14 -26.73
C LEU A 6 -2.64 -1.86 -25.70
N LEU A 7 -1.66 -1.03 -26.05
CA LEU A 7 -0.58 -0.62 -25.17
C LEU A 7 -1.09 0.22 -23.98
N PHE A 8 -2.01 1.15 -24.25
CA PHE A 8 -2.70 1.93 -23.21
C PHE A 8 -3.45 1.04 -22.23
N LEU A 9 -4.20 0.05 -22.74
CA LEU A 9 -4.93 -0.90 -21.89
C LEU A 9 -3.99 -1.73 -21.01
N ILE A 10 -2.85 -2.18 -21.53
CA ILE A 10 -1.85 -2.92 -20.75
C ILE A 10 -1.28 -2.04 -19.64
N ILE A 11 -0.92 -0.79 -19.94
CA ILE A 11 -0.39 0.15 -18.93
C ILE A 11 -1.44 0.41 -17.83
N CYS A 12 -2.69 0.65 -18.20
CA CYS A 12 -3.78 0.84 -17.24
C CYS A 12 -3.97 -0.40 -16.36
N LEU A 13 -3.99 -1.60 -16.96
CA LEU A 13 -4.14 -2.85 -16.22
C LEU A 13 -2.98 -3.04 -15.24
N MET A 14 -1.74 -2.85 -15.67
CA MET A 14 -0.57 -2.95 -14.82
C MET A 14 -0.59 -1.93 -13.68
N SER A 15 -1.08 -0.70 -13.94
CA SER A 15 -1.22 0.34 -12.91
C SER A 15 -2.25 -0.06 -11.85
N VAL A 16 -3.41 -0.57 -12.27
CA VAL A 16 -4.47 -1.04 -11.35
C VAL A 16 -3.97 -2.22 -10.51
N LEU A 17 -3.26 -3.17 -11.10
CA LEU A 17 -2.69 -4.32 -10.39
C LEU A 17 -1.65 -3.88 -9.34
N HIS A 18 -0.81 -2.88 -9.63
CA HIS A 18 0.12 -2.35 -8.65
C HIS A 18 -0.59 -1.59 -7.52
N CYS A 19 -1.64 -0.83 -7.84
CA CYS A 19 -2.42 -0.12 -6.81
C CYS A 19 -3.24 -1.07 -5.93
N SER A 20 -3.77 -2.16 -6.49
CA SER A 20 -4.59 -3.13 -5.73
C SER A 20 -3.75 -4.06 -4.85
N THR A 21 -2.50 -4.34 -5.26
CA THR A 21 -1.54 -5.13 -4.48
C THR A 21 -0.72 -4.28 -3.51
N ALA A 22 -0.85 -2.95 -3.57
CA ALA A 22 -0.23 -2.07 -2.59
C ALA A 22 -0.73 -2.45 -1.19
N PRO A 23 0.17 -2.69 -0.22
CA PRO A 23 -0.24 -3.00 1.13
C PRO A 23 -1.16 -1.89 1.63
N THR A 24 -2.38 -2.24 2.02
CA THR A 24 -3.30 -1.35 2.72
C THR A 24 -2.71 -1.08 4.11
N HIS A 25 -1.80 -0.13 4.17
CA HIS A 25 -1.23 0.29 5.43
C HIS A 25 -2.32 0.98 6.24
N PRO A 26 -2.47 0.65 7.53
CA PRO A 26 -3.49 1.28 8.38
C PRO A 26 -3.34 2.80 8.35
N ASP A 27 -4.45 3.52 8.49
CA ASP A 27 -4.43 4.97 8.55
C ASP A 27 -3.52 5.48 9.68
N CYS A 28 -3.02 6.70 9.52
CA CYS A 28 -2.17 7.33 10.52
C CYS A 28 -2.98 7.60 11.81
N GLY A 29 -2.83 6.72 12.80
CA GLY A 29 -3.47 6.85 14.11
C GLY A 29 -2.73 7.82 15.05
N PRO A 30 -3.21 7.99 16.30
CA PRO A 30 -2.55 8.85 17.29
C PRO A 30 -1.11 8.42 17.63
N ALA A 31 -0.79 7.12 17.52
CA ALA A 31 0.56 6.59 17.70
C ALA A 31 1.39 6.56 16.39
N GLY A 32 0.87 7.10 15.29
CA GLY A 32 1.46 7.00 13.96
C GLY A 32 0.95 5.78 13.17
N ARG A 33 1.75 5.35 12.19
CA ARG A 33 1.41 4.22 11.31
C ARG A 33 2.09 2.96 11.82
N CYS A 34 1.31 1.99 12.27
CA CYS A 34 1.83 0.77 12.87
C CYS A 34 1.82 -0.37 11.85
N TYR A 35 2.94 -1.11 11.78
CA TYR A 35 3.08 -2.29 10.94
C TYR A 35 3.55 -3.45 11.81
N THR A 36 2.93 -4.61 11.63
CA THR A 36 3.44 -5.85 12.19
C THR A 36 4.46 -6.42 11.21
N VAL A 37 5.73 -6.49 11.63
CA VAL A 37 6.77 -7.18 10.88
C VAL A 37 6.73 -8.68 11.21
N ASN A 38 7.31 -9.51 10.34
CA ASN A 38 7.45 -10.95 10.54
C ASN A 38 6.14 -11.73 10.69
N SER A 39 5.03 -11.25 10.12
CA SER A 39 3.75 -11.98 10.12
C SER A 39 3.85 -13.40 9.55
N HIS A 40 4.84 -13.67 8.70
CA HIS A 40 5.08 -14.97 8.08
C HIS A 40 6.10 -15.86 8.83
N PHE A 41 6.81 -15.34 9.84
CA PHE A 41 7.84 -16.08 10.59
C PHE A 41 7.30 -16.59 11.95
N GLY A 42 6.24 -17.38 11.91
CA GLY A 42 5.70 -18.08 13.09
C GLY A 42 5.13 -17.17 14.18
N SER A 43 5.35 -17.53 15.46
CA SER A 43 4.74 -16.85 16.62
C SER A 43 5.37 -15.47 16.95
N PHE A 44 6.55 -15.17 16.40
CA PHE A 44 7.24 -13.92 16.69
C PHE A 44 6.70 -12.77 15.81
N ARG A 45 5.79 -11.99 16.39
CA ARG A 45 5.21 -10.80 15.73
C ARG A 45 5.63 -9.56 16.49
N GLN A 46 6.31 -8.64 15.82
CA GLN A 46 6.68 -7.34 16.40
C GLN A 46 5.92 -6.23 15.69
N THR A 47 5.16 -5.43 16.45
CA THR A 47 4.48 -4.26 15.91
C THR A 47 5.35 -3.04 16.13
N ARG A 48 5.69 -2.35 15.03
CA ARG A 48 6.45 -1.09 15.06
C ARG A 48 5.60 0.02 14.47
N CYS A 49 5.50 1.12 15.21
CA CYS A 49 4.83 2.33 14.76
C CYS A 49 5.85 3.37 14.29
N VAL A 50 5.62 3.98 13.13
CA VAL A 50 6.42 5.11 12.64
C VAL A 50 5.59 6.39 12.68
N PRO A 51 6.16 7.52 13.11
CA PRO A 51 5.49 8.81 13.03
C PRO A 51 5.13 9.12 11.58
N CYS A 52 3.88 9.50 11.35
CA CYS A 52 3.42 9.95 10.04
C CYS A 52 2.98 11.41 10.17
N LYS A 53 3.29 12.22 9.14
CA LYS A 53 2.68 13.54 9.00
C LYS A 53 1.17 13.31 8.87
N ARG A 54 0.39 13.74 9.86
CA ARG A 54 -1.07 13.84 9.69
C ARG A 54 -1.32 14.67 8.43
N ARG A 55 -2.04 14.10 7.45
CA ARG A 55 -2.66 14.94 6.43
C ARG A 55 -3.66 15.82 7.18
N ARG A 56 -3.44 17.15 7.16
CA ARG A 56 -4.51 18.08 7.54
C ARG A 56 -5.61 17.84 6.51
N PHE A 57 -6.71 17.23 6.94
CA PHE A 57 -7.97 17.40 6.25
C PHE A 57 -8.45 18.78 6.69
N ASP A 58 -8.12 19.79 5.89
CA ASP A 58 -8.86 21.05 5.82
C ASP A 58 -10.02 20.84 4.84
#